data_AF-A0A0Q8AFR6-F1
#
_entry.id   AF-A0A0Q8AFR6-F1
#
_cell.length_a   1.000
_cell.length_b   1.000
_cell.length_c   1.000
_cell.angle_alpha   90.00
_cell.angle_beta   90.00
_cell.angle_gamma   90.00
#
_symmetry.space_group_name_H-M   'P 1'
#
loop_
_entity.id
_entity.type
_entity.pdbx_description
1 polymer ?
#
loop_
_entity_poly.entity_id
_entity_poly.type
_entity_poly.pdbx_seq_one_letter_code
_entity_poly.pdbx_strand_id
1 'polypeptide(L)'
;MKYLALSFLILVNTAAAQCPVPPANVPSEAAKQLAISKLGQFLKCEANDPLNDQSPCNTFASRGLESIYGVNDFKSNGTSHQSANQMWDTVNAPGSKWSNLGKVFDEQNNLCAQSAANAGWPVIALLKAAGHGHVALVIPGEPQQSGSWGMLVANSASFLLNAPASAYLNKPLSNAFGAANAQNAVFFYRKP
;
A
#
# COMPACT_ATOMS: atom_id res chain seq x y z
N MET A 1 -11.59 -2.19 62.31
CA MET A 1 -11.81 -1.32 61.13
C MET A 1 -10.89 -1.79 60.03
N LYS A 2 -11.39 -2.49 59.00
CA LYS A 2 -10.62 -2.94 57.83
C LYS A 2 -11.26 -2.31 56.61
N TYR A 3 -10.51 -1.44 55.94
CA TYR A 3 -10.94 -0.70 54.76
C TYR A 3 -11.06 -1.64 53.55
N LEU A 4 -12.25 -1.70 52.95
CA LEU A 4 -12.46 -2.30 51.63
C LEU A 4 -12.23 -1.20 50.59
N ALA A 5 -11.08 -1.21 49.92
CA ALA A 5 -10.83 -0.33 48.79
C ALA A 5 -11.43 -0.97 47.53
N LEU A 6 -12.54 -0.41 47.06
CA LEU A 6 -13.18 -0.80 45.81
C LEU A 6 -12.46 -0.09 44.65
N SER A 7 -11.53 -0.78 43.99
CA SER A 7 -10.86 -0.27 42.79
C SER A 7 -11.79 -0.37 41.58
N PHE A 8 -12.32 0.76 41.14
CA PHE A 8 -13.00 0.89 39.85
C PHE A 8 -11.96 0.83 38.73
N LEU A 9 -11.97 -0.25 37.95
CA LEU A 9 -11.27 -0.36 36.68
C LEU A 9 -12.03 0.49 35.64
N ILE A 10 -11.46 1.63 35.28
CA ILE A 10 -11.93 2.46 34.16
C ILE A 10 -11.42 1.80 32.87
N LEU A 11 -12.31 1.12 32.14
CA LEU A 11 -12.03 0.63 30.79
C LEU A 11 -12.00 1.83 29.83
N VAL A 12 -10.80 2.27 29.47
CA VAL A 12 -10.60 3.31 28.46
C VAL A 12 -10.74 2.65 27.08
N ASN A 13 -11.95 2.65 26.52
CA ASN A 13 -12.20 2.26 25.14
C ASN A 13 -11.68 3.35 24.20
N THR A 14 -10.40 3.27 23.82
CA THR A 14 -9.85 4.08 22.74
C THR A 14 -10.07 3.34 21.43
N ALA A 15 -11.10 3.73 20.68
CA ALA A 15 -11.34 3.24 19.31
C ALA A 15 -10.34 3.88 18.34
N ALA A 16 -9.05 3.59 18.50
CA ALA A 16 -8.12 3.67 17.39
C ALA A 16 -8.45 2.50 16.46
N ALA A 17 -8.55 2.76 15.15
CA ALA A 17 -8.82 1.71 14.17
C ALA A 17 -7.79 0.59 14.33
N GLN A 18 -8.22 -0.52 14.91
CA GLN A 18 -7.35 -1.62 15.26
C GLN A 18 -6.88 -2.27 13.96
N CYS A 19 -5.56 -2.52 13.83
CA CYS A 19 -5.01 -3.16 12.64
C CYS A 19 -5.85 -4.40 12.28
N PRO A 20 -6.16 -4.64 10.99
CA PRO A 20 -7.01 -5.75 10.61
C PRO A 20 -6.35 -7.12 10.83
N VAL A 21 -5.03 -7.12 11.05
CA VAL A 21 -4.22 -8.27 11.44
C VAL A 21 -3.23 -7.82 12.53
N PRO A 22 -2.72 -8.74 13.38
CA PRO A 22 -1.75 -8.40 14.40
C PRO A 22 -0.51 -7.70 13.80
N PRO A 23 -0.06 -6.57 14.36
CA PRO A 23 1.07 -5.82 13.83
C PRO A 23 2.39 -6.61 13.91
N ALA A 24 3.30 -6.34 12.97
CA ALA A 24 4.67 -6.86 12.89
C ALA A 24 4.77 -8.40 12.74
N ASN A 25 3.86 -9.03 12.01
CA ASN A 25 4.06 -10.42 11.60
C ASN A 25 5.23 -10.51 10.60
N VAL A 26 6.15 -11.44 10.85
CA VAL A 26 7.28 -11.71 9.94
C VAL A 26 6.72 -12.43 8.70
N PRO A 27 6.93 -11.92 7.48
CA PRO A 27 6.53 -12.62 6.27
C PRO A 27 7.37 -13.89 6.09
N SER A 28 6.81 -14.93 5.48
CA SER A 28 7.65 -16.03 5.01
C SER A 28 8.57 -15.53 3.88
N GLU A 29 9.82 -16.01 3.85
CA GLU A 29 10.75 -15.67 2.77
C GLU A 29 10.14 -16.04 1.40
N ALA A 30 9.33 -17.10 1.35
CA ALA A 30 8.59 -17.50 0.14
C ALA A 30 7.60 -16.43 -0.34
N ALA A 31 6.83 -15.79 0.55
CA ALA A 31 5.89 -14.73 0.18
C ALA A 31 6.62 -13.49 -0.35
N LYS A 32 7.74 -13.13 0.29
CA LYS A 32 8.61 -12.04 -0.16
C LYS A 32 9.19 -12.31 -1.55
N GLN A 33 9.77 -13.49 -1.76
CA GLN A 33 10.35 -13.86 -3.05
C GLN A 33 9.31 -13.97 -4.16
N LEU A 34 8.10 -14.48 -3.85
CA LEU A 34 7.02 -14.54 -4.82
C LEU A 34 6.59 -13.13 -5.28
N ALA A 35 6.39 -12.20 -4.34
CA ALA A 35 6.03 -10.82 -4.66
C ALA A 35 7.11 -10.14 -5.50
N ILE A 36 8.38 -10.29 -5.13
CA ILE A 36 9.51 -9.72 -5.87
C ILE A 36 9.60 -10.34 -7.27
N SER A 37 9.51 -11.66 -7.41
CA SER A 37 9.60 -12.35 -8.70
C SER A 37 8.46 -11.94 -9.64
N LYS A 38 7.22 -11.81 -9.13
CA LYS A 38 6.06 -11.43 -9.94
C LYS A 38 6.13 -9.96 -10.35
N LEU A 39 6.52 -9.08 -9.45
CA LEU A 39 6.61 -7.65 -9.73
C LEU A 39 7.83 -7.27 -10.58
N GLY A 40 8.94 -8.01 -10.44
CA GLY A 40 10.16 -7.78 -11.21
C GLY A 40 9.98 -7.94 -12.71
N GLN A 41 9.00 -8.74 -13.14
CA GLN A 41 8.63 -8.87 -14.54
C GLN A 41 8.04 -7.58 -15.12
N PHE A 42 7.40 -6.76 -14.29
CA PHE A 42 6.80 -5.49 -14.71
C PHE A 42 7.76 -4.31 -14.60
N LEU A 43 8.91 -4.43 -13.90
CA LEU A 43 9.97 -3.41 -13.81
C LEU A 43 10.61 -3.07 -15.16
N LYS A 44 10.43 -3.92 -16.17
CA LYS A 44 10.84 -3.64 -17.54
C LYS A 44 9.78 -2.82 -18.27
N CYS A 45 9.58 -1.58 -17.85
CA CYS A 45 8.95 -0.58 -18.71
C CYS A 45 10.03 -0.04 -19.65
N GLU A 46 10.26 -0.74 -20.77
CA GLU A 46 11.15 -0.23 -21.81
C GLU A 46 10.43 0.90 -22.56
N ALA A 47 11.15 1.97 -22.86
CA ALA A 47 10.60 3.14 -23.58
C ALA A 47 9.99 2.80 -24.97
N ASN A 48 10.23 1.57 -25.44
CA ASN A 48 9.89 1.09 -26.78
C ASN A 48 8.92 -0.11 -26.76
N ASP A 49 8.31 -0.45 -25.61
CA ASP A 49 7.37 -1.57 -25.51
C ASP A 49 6.12 -1.30 -26.37
N PRO A 50 5.76 -2.19 -27.34
CA PRO A 50 4.67 -1.98 -28.30
C PRO A 50 3.25 -1.95 -27.71
N LEU A 51 3.09 -1.99 -26.38
CA LEU A 51 1.85 -1.72 -25.66
C LEU A 51 1.53 -0.21 -25.56
N ASN A 52 1.40 0.40 -26.74
CA ASN A 52 0.74 1.65 -27.16
C ASN A 52 0.35 2.73 -26.11
N ASP A 53 1.04 3.87 -26.19
CA ASP A 53 0.65 5.29 -25.98
C ASP A 53 -0.04 5.80 -24.71
N GLN A 54 -0.15 5.01 -23.64
CA GLN A 54 -0.30 5.55 -22.28
C GLN A 54 0.66 4.82 -21.37
N SER A 55 1.82 5.45 -21.09
CA SER A 55 2.99 4.89 -20.38
C SER A 55 2.63 3.67 -19.51
N PRO A 56 3.09 2.45 -19.84
CA PRO A 56 2.83 1.22 -19.08
C PRO A 56 3.02 1.36 -17.55
N CYS A 57 3.86 2.32 -17.13
CA CYS A 57 4.15 2.71 -15.75
C CYS A 57 2.93 3.19 -14.96
N ASN A 58 1.92 3.81 -15.58
CA ASN A 58 0.73 4.30 -14.87
C ASN A 58 -0.22 3.18 -14.46
N THR A 59 -0.05 1.99 -15.04
CA THR A 59 -0.87 0.81 -14.78
C THR A 59 -0.18 -0.21 -13.85
N PHE A 60 1.09 0.02 -13.48
CA PHE A 60 1.90 -0.95 -12.76
C PHE A 60 1.21 -1.49 -11.50
N ALA A 61 0.65 -0.62 -10.66
CA ALA A 61 0.01 -1.06 -9.43
C ALA A 61 -1.21 -1.95 -9.72
N SER A 62 -2.02 -1.60 -10.72
CA SER A 62 -3.16 -2.43 -11.11
C SER A 62 -2.72 -3.78 -11.70
N ARG A 63 -1.67 -3.82 -12.53
CA ARG A 63 -1.10 -5.06 -13.07
C ARG A 63 -0.47 -5.93 -11.98
N GLY A 64 0.25 -5.31 -11.04
CA GLY A 64 0.86 -5.99 -9.91
C GLY A 64 -0.19 -6.63 -8.99
N LEU A 65 -1.29 -5.93 -8.74
CA LEU A 65 -2.42 -6.45 -7.97
C LEU A 65 -3.10 -7.65 -8.65
N GLU A 66 -3.32 -7.60 -9.96
CA GLU A 66 -3.85 -8.73 -10.74
C GLU A 66 -2.88 -9.93 -10.69
N SER A 67 -1.58 -9.69 -10.90
CA SER A 67 -0.58 -10.76 -11.00
C SER A 67 -0.26 -11.46 -9.67
N ILE A 68 -0.20 -10.71 -8.56
CA ILE A 68 0.11 -11.28 -7.23
C ILE A 68 -1.15 -11.83 -6.57
N TYR A 69 -2.27 -11.09 -6.65
CA TYR A 69 -3.44 -11.34 -5.81
C TYR A 69 -4.71 -11.68 -6.61
N GLY A 70 -4.68 -11.68 -7.95
CA GLY A 70 -5.87 -11.89 -8.78
C GLY A 70 -6.90 -10.76 -8.67
N VAL A 71 -6.50 -9.58 -8.20
CA VAL A 71 -7.42 -8.46 -7.97
C VAL A 71 -7.59 -7.63 -9.25
N ASN A 72 -8.79 -7.71 -9.83
CA ASN A 72 -9.16 -7.05 -11.07
C ASN A 72 -10.01 -5.79 -10.88
N ASP A 73 -10.17 -5.31 -9.65
CA ASP A 73 -11.06 -4.19 -9.29
C ASP A 73 -10.70 -2.87 -10.02
N PHE A 74 -9.47 -2.75 -10.53
CA PHE A 74 -8.94 -1.56 -11.21
C PHE A 74 -8.80 -1.75 -12.73
N LYS A 75 -9.47 -2.77 -13.30
CA LYS A 75 -9.49 -3.05 -14.74
C LYS A 75 -10.76 -2.48 -15.35
N SER A 76 -10.64 -1.79 -16.47
CA SER A 76 -11.75 -1.26 -17.26
C SER A 76 -11.76 -1.88 -18.66
N ASN A 77 -12.91 -2.41 -19.08
CA ASN A 77 -13.17 -2.96 -20.42
C ASN A 77 -12.13 -3.98 -20.93
N GLY A 78 -11.64 -4.86 -20.05
CA GLY A 78 -10.87 -6.06 -20.42
C GLY A 78 -9.37 -5.85 -20.66
N THR A 79 -8.90 -4.66 -21.03
CA THR A 79 -7.47 -4.40 -21.29
C THR A 79 -6.91 -3.12 -20.66
N SER A 80 -7.77 -2.18 -20.27
CA SER A 80 -7.33 -0.90 -19.69
C SER A 80 -7.22 -1.02 -18.17
N HIS A 81 -6.19 -0.41 -17.60
CA HIS A 81 -5.99 -0.35 -16.16
C HIS A 81 -6.10 1.10 -15.69
N GLN A 82 -6.63 1.28 -14.49
CA GLN A 82 -6.87 2.61 -13.93
C GLN A 82 -5.57 3.30 -13.50
N SER A 83 -5.53 4.63 -13.71
CA SER A 83 -4.54 5.53 -13.11
C SER A 83 -4.75 5.66 -11.59
N ALA A 84 -3.75 6.18 -10.86
CA ALA A 84 -3.86 6.38 -9.41
C ALA A 84 -5.08 7.23 -8.97
N ASN A 85 -5.43 8.27 -9.74
CA ASN A 85 -6.62 9.09 -9.44
C ASN A 85 -7.92 8.31 -9.63
N GLN A 86 -8.00 7.48 -10.67
CA GLN A 86 -9.16 6.60 -10.89
C GLN A 86 -9.23 5.49 -9.85
N MET A 87 -8.09 4.91 -9.45
CA MET A 87 -8.02 3.93 -8.36
C MET A 87 -8.54 4.54 -7.06
N TRP A 88 -8.16 5.81 -6.76
CA TRP A 88 -8.70 6.53 -5.61
C TRP A 88 -10.23 6.63 -5.65
N ASP A 89 -10.81 6.95 -6.81
CA ASP A 89 -12.25 7.04 -6.95
C ASP A 89 -12.92 5.66 -6.78
N THR A 90 -12.33 4.61 -7.35
CA THR A 90 -12.80 3.23 -7.21
C THR A 90 -12.78 2.76 -5.75
N VAL A 91 -11.69 2.98 -5.00
CA VAL A 91 -11.62 2.51 -3.61
C VAL A 91 -12.56 3.25 -2.67
N ASN A 92 -12.94 4.49 -3.00
CA ASN A 92 -13.87 5.30 -2.23
C ASN A 92 -15.33 5.23 -2.73
N ALA A 93 -15.59 4.52 -3.83
CA ALA A 93 -16.94 4.38 -4.36
C ALA A 93 -17.84 3.58 -3.39
N PRO A 94 -19.15 3.86 -3.34
CA PRO A 94 -20.10 3.04 -2.62
C PRO A 94 -20.02 1.57 -3.06
N GLY A 95 -19.94 0.64 -2.09
CA GLY A 95 -19.81 -0.79 -2.37
C GLY A 95 -18.40 -1.27 -2.73
N SER A 96 -17.38 -0.39 -2.60
CA SER A 96 -15.98 -0.78 -2.74
C SER A 96 -15.61 -1.94 -1.81
N LYS A 97 -14.79 -2.87 -2.32
CA LYS A 97 -14.21 -3.99 -1.54
C LYS A 97 -12.99 -3.56 -0.72
N TRP A 98 -12.53 -2.33 -0.90
CA TRP A 98 -11.36 -1.78 -0.24
C TRP A 98 -11.75 -1.03 1.02
N SER A 99 -10.98 -1.22 2.08
CA SER A 99 -11.15 -0.57 3.36
C SER A 99 -10.03 0.44 3.56
N ASN A 100 -10.39 1.64 4.00
CA ASN A 100 -9.44 2.68 4.40
C ASN A 100 -8.78 2.29 5.73
N LEU A 101 -7.45 2.22 5.74
CA LEU A 101 -6.66 1.90 6.93
C LEU A 101 -6.25 3.15 7.70
N GLY A 102 -6.03 4.26 7.01
CA GLY A 102 -5.55 5.50 7.60
C GLY A 102 -4.50 6.21 6.76
N LYS A 103 -3.94 7.27 7.32
CA LYS A 103 -2.93 8.12 6.67
C LYS A 103 -1.60 7.40 6.52
N VAL A 104 -0.91 7.65 5.41
CA VAL A 104 0.41 7.06 5.11
C VAL A 104 1.51 7.67 5.97
N PHE A 105 1.43 8.95 6.32
CA PHE A 105 2.39 9.60 7.21
C PHE A 105 2.03 9.38 8.69
N ASP A 106 1.90 8.11 9.07
CA ASP A 106 1.64 7.65 10.44
C ASP A 106 2.29 6.27 10.62
N GLU A 107 3.15 6.12 11.62
CA GLU A 107 3.95 4.89 11.82
C GLU A 107 3.05 3.68 12.10
N GLN A 108 2.00 3.84 12.90
CA GLN A 108 1.11 2.74 13.26
C GLN A 108 0.37 2.21 12.03
N ASN A 109 -0.11 3.10 11.16
CA ASN A 109 -0.74 2.71 9.90
C ASN A 109 0.24 2.00 8.95
N ASN A 110 1.52 2.41 8.92
CA ASN A 110 2.56 1.70 8.17
C ASN A 110 2.76 0.28 8.69
N LEU A 111 2.84 0.10 10.00
CA LEU A 111 2.99 -1.22 10.62
C LEU A 111 1.75 -2.09 10.37
N CYS A 112 0.54 -1.54 10.48
CA CYS A 112 -0.69 -2.26 10.13
C CYS A 112 -0.70 -2.66 8.64
N ALA A 113 -0.32 -1.74 7.74
CA ALA A 113 -0.29 -1.97 6.29
C ALA A 113 0.71 -3.08 5.94
N GLN A 114 1.91 -3.03 6.52
CA GLN A 114 2.91 -4.08 6.35
C GLN A 114 2.37 -5.43 6.79
N SER A 115 1.66 -5.44 7.93
CA SER A 115 1.21 -6.68 8.51
C SER A 115 0.11 -7.35 7.66
N ALA A 116 -0.79 -6.53 7.12
CA ALA A 116 -1.80 -6.98 6.17
C ALA A 116 -1.16 -7.55 4.90
N ALA A 117 -0.13 -6.89 4.35
CA ALA A 117 0.61 -7.42 3.20
C ALA A 117 1.31 -8.75 3.51
N ASN A 118 1.93 -8.86 4.69
CA ASN A 118 2.56 -10.10 5.16
C ASN A 118 1.54 -11.23 5.38
N ALA A 119 0.29 -10.90 5.72
CA ALA A 119 -0.82 -11.84 5.77
C ALA A 119 -1.41 -12.19 4.39
N GLY A 120 -0.79 -11.73 3.30
CA GLY A 120 -1.20 -12.00 1.93
C GLY A 120 -2.35 -11.12 1.43
N TRP A 121 -2.68 -10.04 2.14
CA TRP A 121 -3.74 -9.13 1.72
C TRP A 121 -3.20 -8.12 0.71
N PRO A 122 -3.96 -7.79 -0.34
CA PRO A 122 -3.65 -6.65 -1.20
C PRO A 122 -3.70 -5.34 -0.41
N VAL A 123 -2.60 -4.58 -0.43
CA VAL A 123 -2.49 -3.29 0.26
C VAL A 123 -1.85 -2.26 -0.66
N ILE A 124 -2.47 -1.08 -0.73
CA ILE A 124 -2.00 0.04 -1.55
C ILE A 124 -1.94 1.33 -0.74
N ALA A 125 -0.92 2.14 -1.02
CA ALA A 125 -0.84 3.53 -0.61
C ALA A 125 -1.23 4.40 -1.81
N LEU A 126 -2.26 5.23 -1.65
CA LEU A 126 -2.81 6.05 -2.72
C LEU A 126 -2.74 7.53 -2.37
N LEU A 127 -2.41 8.35 -3.37
CA LEU A 127 -2.51 9.79 -3.36
C LEU A 127 -3.31 10.23 -4.59
N LYS A 128 -4.44 10.89 -4.38
CA LYS A 128 -5.12 11.65 -5.44
C LYS A 128 -4.58 13.07 -5.50
N ALA A 129 -4.32 13.55 -6.70
CA ALA A 129 -3.82 14.90 -6.95
C ALA A 129 -4.50 15.50 -8.20
N ALA A 130 -4.53 16.83 -8.30
CA ALA A 130 -5.13 17.53 -9.45
C ALA A 130 -4.44 17.19 -10.78
N GLY A 131 -3.13 16.93 -10.75
CA GLY A 131 -2.37 16.39 -11.89
C GLY A 131 -2.31 14.87 -11.81
N HIS A 132 -1.09 14.34 -11.67
CA HIS A 132 -0.88 12.91 -11.53
C HIS A 132 -0.91 12.50 -10.05
N GLY A 133 -1.90 11.68 -9.70
CA GLY A 133 -1.86 10.92 -8.45
C GLY A 133 -0.70 9.94 -8.43
N HIS A 134 -0.49 9.31 -7.28
CA HIS A 134 0.51 8.27 -7.13
C HIS A 134 -0.02 7.07 -6.36
N VAL A 135 0.50 5.90 -6.70
CA VAL A 135 0.13 4.64 -6.08
C VAL A 135 1.40 3.83 -5.84
N ALA A 136 1.50 3.26 -4.65
CA ALA A 136 2.53 2.27 -4.32
C ALA A 136 1.86 1.02 -3.73
N LEU A 137 2.41 -0.14 -4.03
CA LEU A 137 2.01 -1.40 -3.41
C LEU A 137 2.80 -1.56 -2.11
N VAL A 138 2.11 -1.95 -1.04
CA VAL A 138 2.79 -2.52 0.12
C VAL A 138 2.93 -4.01 -0.14
N ILE A 139 4.15 -4.51 -0.05
CA ILE A 139 4.48 -5.90 -0.40
C ILE A 139 5.01 -6.64 0.83
N PRO A 140 4.94 -7.99 0.86
CA PRO A 140 5.51 -8.76 1.95
C PRO A 140 6.97 -8.40 2.22
N GLY A 141 7.30 -8.15 3.48
CA GLY A 141 8.62 -7.72 3.93
C GLY A 141 8.62 -7.26 5.40
N GLU A 142 9.80 -6.83 5.85
CA GLU A 142 9.93 -6.16 7.14
C GLU A 142 9.69 -4.65 6.97
N PRO A 143 9.08 -3.96 7.97
CA PRO A 143 9.11 -2.51 8.02
C PRO A 143 10.55 -1.99 7.95
N GLN A 144 10.75 -0.87 7.27
CA GLN A 144 12.07 -0.28 7.05
C GLN A 144 12.13 1.12 7.68
N GLN A 145 13.26 1.48 8.28
CA GLN A 145 13.45 2.84 8.80
C GLN A 145 13.50 3.84 7.65
N SER A 146 12.66 4.86 7.68
CA SER A 146 12.76 6.02 6.79
C SER A 146 13.63 7.10 7.43
N GLY A 147 14.73 7.45 6.77
CA GLY A 147 15.54 8.61 7.17
C GLY A 147 14.87 9.94 6.88
N SER A 148 14.01 10.02 5.84
CA SER A 148 13.34 11.26 5.45
C SER A 148 12.07 11.54 6.22
N TRP A 149 11.43 10.51 6.80
CA TRP A 149 10.22 10.65 7.59
C TRP A 149 10.46 10.45 9.09
N GLY A 150 11.60 9.87 9.49
CA GLY A 150 11.96 9.67 10.89
C GLY A 150 11.18 8.56 11.60
N MET A 151 10.57 7.64 10.85
CA MET A 151 9.71 6.57 11.38
C MET A 151 9.90 5.26 10.61
N LEU A 152 9.45 4.15 11.18
CA LEU A 152 9.29 2.89 10.46
C LEU A 152 8.17 3.02 9.42
N VAL A 153 8.48 2.58 8.20
CA VAL A 153 7.53 2.62 7.08
C VAL A 153 7.44 1.26 6.42
N ALA A 154 6.33 1.03 5.72
CA ALA A 154 6.09 -0.24 5.07
C ALA A 154 7.12 -0.52 3.94
N ASN A 155 7.44 -1.79 3.75
CA ASN A 155 8.13 -2.31 2.58
C ASN A 155 7.24 -2.16 1.35
N SER A 156 7.76 -1.57 0.28
CA SER A 156 6.94 -1.19 -0.86
C SER A 156 7.56 -1.52 -2.21
N ALA A 157 6.69 -1.47 -3.21
CA ALA A 157 7.02 -1.45 -4.62
C ALA A 157 6.30 -0.26 -5.26
N SER A 158 6.99 0.51 -6.09
CA SER A 158 6.38 1.65 -6.76
C SER A 158 7.02 1.94 -8.12
N PHE A 159 6.22 2.53 -9.01
CA PHE A 159 6.65 3.04 -10.30
C PHE A 159 6.45 4.53 -10.35
N LEU A 160 7.50 5.23 -10.74
CA LEU A 160 7.50 6.67 -10.81
C LEU A 160 7.25 7.08 -12.26
N LEU A 161 6.08 7.67 -12.53
CA LEU A 161 5.65 8.08 -13.88
C LEU A 161 6.69 8.95 -14.59
N ASN A 162 7.33 9.86 -13.86
CA ASN A 162 8.30 10.81 -14.39
C ASN A 162 9.75 10.30 -14.33
N ALA A 163 9.97 9.11 -13.74
CA ALA A 163 11.28 8.51 -13.57
C ALA A 163 11.16 6.97 -13.61
N PRO A 164 10.80 6.38 -14.75
CA PRO A 164 10.54 4.93 -14.86
C PRO A 164 11.77 4.08 -14.49
N ALA A 165 12.98 4.58 -14.79
CA ALA A 165 14.23 3.94 -14.36
C ALA A 165 14.41 3.88 -12.82
N SER A 166 13.66 4.70 -12.09
CA SER A 166 13.65 4.73 -10.62
C SER A 166 12.55 3.86 -10.01
N ALA A 167 11.79 3.12 -10.83
CA ALA A 167 10.89 2.08 -10.34
C ALA A 167 11.67 1.09 -9.47
N TYR A 168 11.03 0.59 -8.43
CA TYR A 168 11.72 -0.23 -7.44
C TYR A 168 10.82 -1.28 -6.82
N LEU A 169 11.47 -2.30 -6.27
CA LEU A 169 10.90 -3.26 -5.35
C LEU A 169 11.69 -3.24 -4.05
N ASN A 170 11.01 -3.57 -2.96
CA ASN A 170 11.62 -3.82 -1.66
C ASN A 170 12.40 -2.61 -1.09
N LYS A 171 11.80 -1.42 -1.15
CA LYS A 171 12.33 -0.19 -0.53
C LYS A 171 11.30 0.41 0.45
N PRO A 172 11.73 1.24 1.41
CA PRO A 172 10.79 1.93 2.29
C PRO A 172 9.78 2.76 1.47
N LEU A 173 8.53 2.80 1.93
CA LEU A 173 7.45 3.54 1.27
C LEU A 173 7.74 5.04 1.08
N SER A 174 8.64 5.59 1.90
CA SER A 174 9.16 6.96 1.74
C SER A 174 9.89 7.21 0.41
N ASN A 175 10.21 6.16 -0.35
CA ASN A 175 10.74 6.30 -1.71
C ASN A 175 9.64 6.57 -2.75
N ALA A 176 8.38 6.25 -2.45
CA ALA A 176 7.24 6.53 -3.31
C ALA A 176 6.65 7.94 -3.08
N PHE A 177 6.71 8.44 -1.83
CA PHE A 177 6.12 9.72 -1.47
C PHE A 177 7.14 10.61 -0.74
N GLY A 178 7.25 11.87 -1.15
CA GLY A 178 7.84 12.90 -0.29
C GLY A 178 6.94 13.13 0.94
N ALA A 179 7.51 13.61 2.05
CA ALA A 179 6.78 13.78 3.32
C ALA A 179 5.49 14.61 3.17
N ALA A 180 5.53 15.71 2.39
CA ALA A 180 4.35 16.54 2.13
C ALA A 180 3.22 15.77 1.40
N ASN A 181 3.58 14.92 0.43
CA ASN A 181 2.62 14.09 -0.28
C ASN A 181 2.10 12.96 0.60
N ALA A 182 2.94 12.39 1.46
CA ALA A 182 2.58 11.32 2.38
C ALA A 182 1.50 11.73 3.40
N GLN A 183 1.48 13.01 3.82
CA GLN A 183 0.43 13.55 4.70
C GLN A 183 -0.97 13.49 4.07
N ASN A 184 -1.03 13.52 2.73
CA ASN A 184 -2.28 13.45 1.98
C ASN A 184 -2.59 12.04 1.46
N ALA A 185 -1.59 11.17 1.40
CA ALA A 185 -1.76 9.79 0.99
C ALA A 185 -2.46 8.94 2.06
N VAL A 186 -3.19 7.94 1.61
CA VAL A 186 -4.02 7.04 2.43
C VAL A 186 -3.75 5.60 2.07
N PHE A 187 -3.67 4.73 3.07
CA PHE A 187 -3.62 3.29 2.89
C PHE A 187 -5.00 2.70 2.68
N PHE A 188 -5.10 1.78 1.73
CA PHE A 188 -6.27 0.94 1.53
C PHE A 188 -5.83 -0.52 1.50
N TYR A 189 -6.65 -1.41 2.06
CA TYR A 189 -6.48 -2.84 1.96
C TYR A 189 -7.75 -3.51 1.46
N ARG A 190 -7.59 -4.69 0.84
CA ARG A 190 -8.70 -5.56 0.43
C ARG A 190 -8.56 -6.87 1.18
N LYS A 191 -9.66 -7.38 1.74
CA LYS A 191 -9.66 -8.76 2.26
C LYS A 191 -9.49 -9.72 1.06
N PRO A 192 -8.67 -10.79 1.18
CA PRO A 192 -8.44 -11.72 0.08
C PRO A 192 -9.74 -12.28 -0.49
#